data_AF-A0A928VDE1-F1
#
_entry.id   AF-A0A928VDE1-F1
#
_cell.length_a   1.000
_cell.length_b   1.000
_cell.length_c   1.000
_cell.angle_alpha   90.00
_cell.angle_beta   90.00
_cell.angle_gamma   90.00
#
_symmetry.space_group_name_H-M   'P 1'
#
loop_
_entity.id
_entity.type
_entity.pdbx_description
1 polymer ?
#
loop_
_entity_poly.entity_id
_entity_poly.type
_entity_poly.pdbx_seq_one_letter_code
_entity_poly.pdbx_strand_id
1 'polypeptide(L)'
;MQDKTRYIIPHGIRPVEDSTVHFRHMLEQVSTLRSLLSVASTSNLRWVSLTQRFPELDDVVDRLALAESLRSADVRQHLIRLYQAYVDEWNTVESVLSGDLLNPAIDQPTFV
;
A
#
# COMPACT_ATOMS: atom_id res chain seq x y z
N MET A 1 1.83 -30.41 -2.93
CA MET A 1 2.73 -29.26 -2.84
C MET A 1 2.09 -28.29 -1.84
N GLN A 2 2.60 -28.22 -0.61
CA GLN A 2 2.01 -27.39 0.45
C GLN A 2 2.41 -25.93 0.23
N ASP A 3 1.43 -25.05 0.16
CA ASP A 3 1.62 -23.61 0.14
C ASP A 3 2.31 -23.16 1.44
N LYS A 4 3.53 -22.61 1.32
CA LYS A 4 4.36 -22.13 2.42
C LYS A 4 4.08 -20.68 2.80
N THR A 5 3.08 -20.03 2.18
CA THR A 5 2.73 -18.62 2.42
C THR A 5 1.52 -18.43 3.32
N ARG A 6 1.15 -19.47 4.09
CA ARG A 6 0.02 -19.42 5.03
C ARG A 6 0.39 -18.58 6.27
N TYR A 7 0.21 -17.27 6.17
CA TYR A 7 0.24 -16.36 7.33
C TYR A 7 -1.00 -16.61 8.20
N ILE A 8 -0.86 -17.44 9.23
CA ILE A 8 -1.90 -17.61 10.26
C ILE A 8 -1.63 -16.56 11.33
N ILE A 9 -2.48 -15.52 11.42
CA ILE A 9 -2.45 -14.55 12.52
C ILE A 9 -3.37 -15.10 13.63
N PRO A 10 -2.83 -15.66 14.74
CA PRO A 10 -3.62 -16.42 15.71
C PRO A 10 -4.59 -15.58 16.55
N HIS A 11 -4.43 -14.24 16.53
CA HIS A 11 -5.20 -13.29 17.32
C HIS A 11 -5.89 -12.22 16.47
N GLY A 12 -5.97 -12.43 15.15
CA GLY A 12 -6.72 -11.53 14.28
C GLY A 12 -8.21 -11.71 14.55
N ILE A 13 -8.90 -10.63 14.92
CA ILE A 13 -10.36 -10.59 14.83
C ILE A 13 -10.72 -11.02 13.40
N ARG A 14 -11.67 -11.96 13.26
CA ARG A 14 -12.21 -12.40 11.96
C ARG A 14 -12.44 -11.15 11.10
N PRO A 15 -11.88 -11.05 9.87
CA PRO A 15 -12.07 -9.86 9.06
C PRO A 15 -13.57 -9.59 8.95
N VAL A 16 -13.99 -8.36 9.28
CA VAL A 16 -15.37 -7.94 9.05
C VAL A 16 -15.65 -8.11 7.55
N GLU A 17 -16.80 -8.72 7.26
CA GLU A 17 -17.23 -9.37 6.01
C GLU A 17 -17.31 -8.49 4.75
N ASP A 18 -16.81 -7.24 4.77
CA ASP A 18 -17.03 -6.26 3.71
C ASP A 18 -15.74 -5.88 2.95
N SER A 19 -15.52 -6.55 1.82
CA SER A 19 -14.41 -6.31 0.88
C SER A 19 -14.36 -4.85 0.39
N THR A 20 -15.48 -4.13 0.39
CA THR A 20 -15.54 -2.73 -0.05
C THR A 20 -14.86 -1.78 0.93
N VAL A 21 -14.81 -2.10 2.23
CA VAL A 21 -14.12 -1.29 3.25
C VAL A 21 -12.62 -1.39 3.07
N HIS A 22 -12.10 -2.59 2.86
CA HIS A 22 -10.67 -2.81 2.58
C HIS A 22 -10.24 -2.13 1.29
N PHE A 23 -11.04 -2.24 0.23
CA PHE A 23 -10.78 -1.55 -1.02
C PHE A 23 -10.72 -0.03 -0.84
N ARG A 24 -11.69 0.56 -0.12
CA ARG A 24 -11.67 2.00 0.22
C ARG A 24 -10.44 2.41 1.01
N HIS A 25 -10.00 1.62 1.98
CA HIS A 25 -8.77 1.91 2.72
C HIS A 25 -7.52 1.85 1.83
N MET A 26 -7.45 0.90 0.89
CA MET A 26 -6.34 0.85 -0.07
C MET A 26 -6.36 2.07 -1.02
N LEU A 27 -7.54 2.50 -1.49
CA LEU A 27 -7.66 3.71 -2.30
C LEU A 27 -7.19 4.95 -1.53
N GLU A 28 -7.58 5.08 -0.26
CA GLU A 28 -7.14 6.20 0.58
C GLU A 28 -5.62 6.19 0.81
N GLN A 29 -5.03 5.01 1.05
CA GLN A 29 -3.58 4.87 1.18
C GLN A 29 -2.86 5.28 -0.10
N VAL A 30 -3.30 4.82 -1.27
CA VAL A 30 -2.67 5.17 -2.54
C VAL A 30 -2.87 6.64 -2.89
N SER A 31 -4.05 7.20 -2.64
CA SER A 31 -4.31 8.64 -2.79
C SER A 31 -3.35 9.46 -1.91
N THR A 32 -3.20 9.07 -0.65
CA THR A 32 -2.27 9.72 0.30
C THR A 32 -0.83 9.65 -0.20
N LEU A 33 -0.34 8.45 -0.56
CA LEU A 33 1.03 8.27 -1.06
C LEU A 33 1.27 9.07 -2.35
N ARG A 34 0.32 9.06 -3.28
CA ARG A 34 0.40 9.82 -4.54
C ARG A 34 0.53 11.31 -4.26
N SER A 35 -0.25 11.84 -3.32
CA SER A 35 -0.15 13.24 -2.91
C SER A 35 1.22 13.55 -2.33
N LEU A 36 1.70 12.78 -1.35
CA LEU A 36 2.99 13.02 -0.69
C LEU A 36 4.19 12.90 -1.64
N LEU A 37 4.14 11.96 -2.59
CA LEU A 37 5.23 11.72 -3.54
C LEU A 37 5.27 12.73 -4.71
N SER A 38 4.15 13.39 -5.01
CA SER A 38 4.05 14.35 -6.13
C SER A 38 4.53 15.77 -5.79
N VAL A 39 4.70 16.09 -4.51
CA VAL A 39 5.07 17.44 -4.01
C VAL A 39 6.45 17.90 -4.51
N ALA A 40 7.38 17.00 -4.83
CA ALA A 40 8.74 17.40 -5.15
C ALA A 40 9.45 16.55 -6.20
N SER A 41 10.40 17.19 -6.88
CA SER A 41 11.23 16.59 -7.93
C SER A 41 12.40 15.76 -7.38
N THR A 42 12.83 16.02 -6.13
CA THR A 42 14.00 15.38 -5.53
C THR A 42 13.63 14.36 -4.45
N SER A 43 14.45 13.31 -4.33
CA SER A 43 14.23 12.22 -3.37
C SER A 43 14.19 12.72 -1.92
N ASN A 44 15.09 13.63 -1.53
CA ASN A 44 15.12 14.18 -0.18
C ASN A 44 13.84 14.95 0.18
N LEU A 45 13.31 15.75 -0.74
CA LEU A 45 12.08 16.50 -0.48
C LEU A 45 10.86 15.58 -0.42
N ARG A 46 10.80 14.54 -1.26
CA ARG A 46 9.77 13.48 -1.14
C ARG A 46 9.86 12.78 0.22
N TRP A 47 11.06 12.46 0.67
CA TRP A 47 11.25 11.85 1.99
C TRP A 47 10.74 12.75 3.11
N VAL A 48 11.09 14.04 3.09
CA VAL A 48 10.60 15.02 4.07
C VAL A 48 9.07 15.11 4.06
N SER A 49 8.44 15.10 2.88
CA SER A 49 6.98 15.10 2.80
C SER A 49 6.36 13.83 3.42
N LEU A 50 6.95 12.67 3.17
CA LEU A 50 6.53 11.41 3.79
C LEU A 50 6.66 11.46 5.31
N THR A 51 7.80 11.88 5.84
CA THR A 51 8.06 11.87 7.30
C THR A 51 7.38 13.00 8.06
N GLN A 52 6.97 14.08 7.38
CA GLN A 52 6.06 15.05 7.97
C GLN A 52 4.69 14.44 8.29
N ARG A 53 4.22 13.48 7.48
CA ARG A 53 2.96 12.78 7.71
C ARG A 53 3.11 11.52 8.55
N PHE A 54 4.20 10.78 8.34
CA PHE A 54 4.51 9.50 8.98
C PHE A 54 5.93 9.52 9.56
N PRO A 55 6.13 10.18 10.72
CA PRO A 55 7.46 10.32 11.33
C PRO A 55 8.13 8.98 11.65
N GLU A 56 7.34 7.93 11.91
CA GLU A 56 7.80 6.57 12.19
C GLU A 56 8.64 5.95 11.06
N LEU A 57 8.57 6.51 9.84
CA LEU A 57 9.38 6.04 8.72
C LEU A 57 10.87 6.33 8.91
N ASP A 58 11.25 7.37 9.66
CA ASP A 58 12.66 7.60 10.00
C ASP A 58 13.20 6.48 10.91
N ASP A 59 12.43 6.05 11.92
CA ASP A 59 12.80 4.92 12.78
C ASP A 59 12.91 3.61 11.99
N VAL A 60 12.03 3.40 11.02
CA VAL A 60 12.07 2.23 10.13
C VAL A 60 13.36 2.25 9.30
N VAL A 61 13.73 3.41 8.74
CA VAL A 61 14.97 3.57 7.98
C VAL A 61 16.18 3.27 8.85
N ASP A 62 16.23 3.80 10.06
CA ASP A 62 17.37 3.59 10.95
C ASP A 62 17.54 2.11 11.33
N ARG A 63 16.43 1.44 11.66
CA ARG A 63 16.46 -0.02 11.93
C ARG A 63 16.89 -0.83 10.72
N LEU A 64 16.37 -0.52 9.53
CA LEU A 64 16.71 -1.25 8.31
C LEU A 64 18.15 -0.99 7.86
N ALA A 65 18.62 0.26 7.97
CA ALA A 65 20.00 0.63 7.65
C ALA A 65 20.98 -0.17 8.52
N LEU A 66 20.70 -0.28 9.83
CA LEU A 66 21.50 -1.08 10.75
C LEU A 66 21.44 -2.58 10.44
N ALA A 67 20.24 -3.13 10.21
CA ALA A 67 20.04 -4.55 9.96
C ALA A 67 20.71 -5.03 8.67
N GLU A 68 20.62 -4.23 7.61
CA GLU A 68 21.12 -4.58 6.27
C GLU A 68 22.51 -4.01 5.97
N SER A 69 23.15 -3.34 6.95
CA SER A 69 24.42 -2.62 6.76
C SER A 69 24.39 -1.63 5.57
N LEU A 70 23.26 -0.98 5.36
CA LEU A 70 23.04 0.01 4.32
C LEU A 70 23.15 1.43 4.88
N ARG A 71 23.38 2.41 4.01
CA ARG A 71 23.24 3.82 4.41
C ARG A 71 21.76 4.19 4.44
N SER A 72 21.35 4.99 5.41
CA SER A 72 19.96 5.47 5.52
C SER A 72 19.45 6.13 4.23
N ALA A 73 20.31 6.86 3.50
CA ALA A 73 19.96 7.46 2.21
C ALA A 73 19.57 6.42 1.14
N ASP A 74 20.25 5.27 1.11
CA ASP A 74 19.96 4.20 0.16
C ASP A 74 18.64 3.51 0.52
N VAL A 75 18.38 3.27 1.82
CA VAL A 75 17.10 2.72 2.31
C VAL A 75 15.93 3.66 1.98
N ARG A 76 16.08 4.96 2.24
CA ARG A 76 15.08 5.99 1.86
C ARG A 76 14.77 5.95 0.38
N GLN A 77 15.81 5.87 -0.46
CA GLN A 77 15.65 5.81 -1.91
C GLN A 77 14.91 4.54 -2.35
N HIS A 78 15.18 3.39 -1.70
CA HIS A 78 14.46 2.15 -1.97
C HIS A 78 12.99 2.24 -1.56
N LEU A 79 12.69 2.77 -0.36
CA LEU A 79 11.30 2.93 0.10
C LEU A 79 10.51 3.90 -0.80
N ILE A 80 11.12 5.01 -1.23
CA ILE A 80 10.47 5.92 -2.18
C ILE A 80 10.14 5.19 -3.48
N ARG A 81 11.08 4.42 -4.05
CA ARG A 81 10.81 3.65 -5.28
C ARG A 81 9.72 2.60 -5.07
N LEU A 82 9.72 1.94 -3.92
CA LEU A 82 8.70 0.95 -3.57
C LEU A 82 7.31 1.59 -3.53
N TYR A 83 7.16 2.74 -2.87
CA TYR A 83 5.89 3.44 -2.80
C TYR A 83 5.46 4.02 -4.15
N GLN A 84 6.39 4.48 -4.97
CA GLN A 84 6.09 4.91 -6.34
C GLN A 84 5.59 3.73 -7.20
N ALA A 85 6.30 2.61 -7.17
CA ALA A 85 5.89 1.39 -7.88
C ALA A 85 4.51 0.93 -7.43
N TYR A 86 4.25 0.92 -6.12
CA TYR A 86 2.94 0.57 -5.57
C TYR A 86 1.82 1.48 -6.10
N VAL A 87 2.03 2.81 -6.12
CA VAL A 87 1.07 3.76 -6.68
C VAL A 87 0.85 3.52 -8.19
N ASP A 88 1.92 3.28 -8.94
CA ASP A 88 1.84 3.06 -10.39
C ASP A 88 1.13 1.75 -10.76
N GLU A 89 1.41 0.67 -10.01
CA GLU A 89 0.69 -0.60 -10.13
C GLU A 89 -0.80 -0.41 -9.84
N TRP A 90 -1.14 0.34 -8.79
CA TRP A 90 -2.54 0.61 -8.45
C TRP A 90 -3.26 1.45 -9.51
N ASN A 91 -2.60 2.46 -10.09
CA ASN A 91 -3.17 3.22 -11.21
C ASN A 91 -3.53 2.34 -12.41
N THR A 92 -2.84 1.22 -12.59
CA THR A 92 -3.06 0.29 -13.71
C THR A 92 -4.28 -0.60 -13.47
N VAL A 93 -4.55 -0.98 -12.22
CA VAL A 93 -5.60 -1.97 -11.89
C VAL A 93 -6.82 -1.38 -11.18
N GLU A 94 -6.76 -0.12 -10.75
CA GLU A 94 -7.83 0.59 -10.03
C GLU A 94 -9.16 0.55 -10.80
N SER A 95 -9.13 0.76 -12.13
CA SER A 95 -10.35 0.77 -12.96
C SER A 95 -11.03 -0.59 -13.03
N VAL A 96 -10.24 -1.67 -13.10
CA VAL A 96 -10.73 -3.05 -13.14
C VAL A 96 -11.36 -3.42 -11.80
N LEU A 97 -10.66 -3.15 -10.71
CA LEU A 97 -11.11 -3.50 -9.36
C LEU A 97 -12.30 -2.64 -8.90
N SER A 98 -12.33 -1.37 -9.29
CA SER A 98 -13.47 -0.49 -8.99
C SER A 98 -14.73 -0.95 -9.69
N GLY A 99 -14.63 -1.44 -10.94
CA GLY A 99 -15.75 -2.02 -11.67
C GLY A 99 -16.35 -3.23 -10.97
N ASP A 100 -15.50 -4.18 -10.55
CA ASP A 100 -15.94 -5.44 -9.95
C ASP A 100 -16.41 -5.29 -8.48
N LEU A 101 -15.80 -4.39 -7.70
CA LEU A 101 -16.08 -4.25 -6.26
C LEU A 101 -17.10 -3.15 -5.93
N LEU A 102 -17.24 -2.13 -6.77
CA LEU A 102 -18.21 -1.03 -6.55
C LEU A 102 -19.48 -1.18 -7.39
N ASN A 103 -19.46 -2.02 -8.42
CA ASN A 103 -20.65 -2.49 -9.12
C ASN A 103 -20.69 -4.02 -9.05
N PRO A 104 -21.16 -4.61 -7.93
CA PRO A 104 -21.59 -5.99 -7.98
C PRO A 104 -22.79 -6.03 -8.93
N ALA A 105 -22.55 -6.41 -10.19
CA ALA A 105 -23.64 -6.80 -11.06
C ALA A 105 -24.45 -7.83 -10.29
N ILE A 106 -25.73 -7.51 -10.13
CA ILE A 106 -26.71 -8.32 -9.42
C ILE A 106 -26.74 -9.69 -10.11
N ASP A 107 -26.04 -10.67 -9.54
CA ASP A 107 -26.27 -12.09 -9.85
C ASP A 107 -27.66 -12.43 -9.30
N GLN A 108 -28.70 -12.08 -10.06
CA GLN A 108 -30.02 -12.68 -9.90
C GLN A 108 -29.96 -14.06 -10.57
N PRO A 109 -30.23 -15.17 -9.84
CA PRO A 109 -30.45 -16.44 -10.49
C PRO A 109 -31.80 -16.39 -11.19
N THR A 110 -31.79 -16.35 -12.52
CA THR A 110 -33.00 -16.55 -13.33
C THR A 110 -33.43 -18.01 -13.19
N PHE A 111 -34.32 -18.28 -12.24
CA PHE A 111 -35.17 -19.46 -12.26
C PHE A 111 -36.50 -19.07 -12.92
N VAL A 112 -36.67 -19.37 -14.21
CA VAL A 112 -37.92 -19.88 -14.81
C VAL A 112 -37.55 -20.75 -16.00
#